data_AF-A0A7X7WJW3-F1
#
_entry.id   AF-A0A7X7WJW3-F1
#
_cell.length_a   1.000
_cell.length_b   1.000
_cell.length_c   1.000
_cell.angle_alpha   90.00
_cell.angle_beta   90.00
_cell.angle_gamma   90.00
#
_symmetry.space_group_name_H-M   'P 1'
#
loop_
_entity.id
_entity.type
_entity.pdbx_description
1 polymer ?
#
loop_
_entity_poly.entity_id
_entity_poly.type
_entity_poly.pdbx_seq_one_letter_code
_entity_poly.pdbx_strand_id
1 'polypeptide(L)'
;YLLGGFSGATVATIAICLPSFVFVAISNPLIPKIRRSKYAGNFLDGVNIAALGLMAAVTWQLARASLIDPFAIILAIVAFLVILRYQVNSVWLVLGGAIVGLLRSLIF
;
A
#
# COMPACT_ATOMS: atom_id res chain seq x y z
N TYR A 1 -11.47 -0.95 -17.17
CA TYR A 1 -11.08 -0.99 -18.60
C TYR A 1 -11.63 -2.23 -19.31
N LEU A 2 -11.47 -3.44 -18.76
CA LEU A 2 -11.88 -4.69 -19.43
C LEU A 2 -13.39 -4.94 -19.60
N LEU A 3 -14.29 -4.20 -18.93
CA LEU A 3 -15.74 -4.47 -19.01
C LEU A 3 -16.66 -3.25 -19.29
N GLY A 4 -16.18 -2.00 -19.42
CA GLY A 4 -17.11 -0.86 -19.50
C GLY A 4 -16.57 0.53 -19.88
N GLY A 5 -15.43 0.60 -20.57
CA GLY A 5 -14.86 1.89 -21.02
C GLY A 5 -14.61 2.89 -19.88
N PHE A 6 -14.71 4.20 -20.19
CA PHE A 6 -14.47 5.29 -19.24
C PHE A 6 -15.52 5.33 -18.10
N SER A 7 -16.78 5.05 -18.43
CA SER A 7 -17.90 5.03 -17.47
C SER A 7 -17.75 3.92 -16.42
N GLY A 8 -17.33 2.71 -16.82
CA GLY A 8 -17.09 1.61 -15.89
C GLY A 8 -15.91 1.87 -14.94
N ALA A 9 -14.89 2.63 -15.38
CA ALA A 9 -13.80 3.04 -14.51
C ALA A 9 -14.27 4.01 -13.43
N THR A 10 -15.08 5.02 -13.79
CA THR A 10 -15.60 5.99 -12.82
C THR A 10 -16.54 5.34 -11.81
N VAL A 11 -17.44 4.45 -12.27
CA VAL A 11 -18.36 3.72 -11.38
C VAL A 11 -17.60 2.79 -10.44
N ALA A 12 -16.56 2.09 -10.92
CA ALA A 12 -15.72 1.25 -10.06
C ALA A 12 -14.94 2.09 -9.02
N THR A 13 -14.39 3.24 -9.42
CA THR A 13 -13.70 4.14 -8.48
C THR A 13 -14.66 4.68 -7.42
N ILE A 14 -15.86 5.10 -7.82
CA ILE A 14 -16.88 5.56 -6.87
C ILE A 14 -17.32 4.39 -5.99
N ALA A 15 -17.61 3.21 -6.53
CA ALA A 15 -18.06 2.06 -5.74
C ALA A 15 -16.99 1.58 -4.73
N ILE A 16 -15.70 1.70 -5.04
CA ILE A 16 -14.60 1.36 -4.12
C ILE A 16 -14.35 2.49 -3.11
N CYS A 17 -14.34 3.75 -3.53
CA CYS A 17 -13.98 4.88 -2.67
C CYS A 17 -15.14 5.40 -1.81
N LEU A 18 -16.36 5.48 -2.35
CA LEU A 18 -17.56 5.99 -1.68
C LEU A 18 -17.84 5.31 -0.33
N PRO A 19 -17.82 3.96 -0.21
CA PRO A 19 -18.02 3.32 1.09
C PRO A 19 -16.92 3.69 2.09
N SER A 20 -15.65 3.79 1.67
CA SER A 20 -14.56 4.23 2.55
C SER A 20 -14.73 5.68 3.01
N PHE A 21 -15.15 6.59 2.14
CA PHE A 21 -15.43 7.98 2.51
C PHE A 21 -16.60 8.10 3.50
N VAL A 22 -17.66 7.32 3.30
CA VAL A 22 -18.80 7.26 4.22
C VAL A 22 -18.37 6.74 5.59
N PHE A 23 -17.59 5.65 5.63
CA PHE A 23 -17.06 5.11 6.88
C PHE A 23 -16.15 6.10 7.61
N VAL A 24 -15.25 6.79 6.89
CA VAL A 24 -14.36 7.80 7.47
C VAL A 24 -15.16 8.99 8.01
N ALA A 25 -16.16 9.49 7.26
CA ALA A 25 -17.00 10.61 7.70
C ALA A 25 -17.79 10.28 8.98
N ILE A 26 -18.30 9.05 9.10
CA ILE A 26 -18.99 8.56 10.31
C ILE A 26 -18.02 8.36 11.48
N SER A 27 -16.79 7.91 11.20
CA SER A 27 -15.78 7.60 12.22
C SER A 27 -15.07 8.86 12.76
N ASN A 28 -14.92 9.90 11.94
CA ASN A 28 -14.22 11.16 12.28
C ASN A 28 -14.74 11.85 13.56
N PRO A 29 -16.07 11.94 13.84
CA PRO A 29 -16.57 12.49 15.10
C PRO A 29 -16.57 11.49 16.27
N LEU A 30 -16.57 10.17 16.02
CA LEU A 30 -16.64 9.13 17.05
C LEU A 30 -15.28 8.82 17.69
N ILE A 31 -14.23 8.76 16.86
CA ILE A 31 -12.85 8.45 17.27
C ILE A 31 -12.30 9.42 18.33
N PRO A 32 -12.42 10.77 18.20
CA PRO A 32 -11.88 11.69 19.21
C PRO A 32 -12.65 11.65 20.54
N LYS A 33 -13.94 11.27 20.55
CA LYS A 33 -14.71 11.06 21.79
C LYS A 33 -14.25 9.81 22.55
N ILE A 34 -13.92 8.74 21.84
CA ILE A 34 -13.42 7.49 22.42
C ILE A 34 -12.00 7.66 22.94
N ARG A 35 -11.13 8.38 22.20
CA ARG A 35 -9.73 8.63 22.58
C ARG A 35 -9.56 9.54 23.81
N ARG A 36 -10.64 10.18 24.29
CA ARG A 36 -10.64 11.02 25.51
C ARG A 36 -10.54 10.21 26.81
N SER A 37 -10.76 8.89 26.77
CA SER A 37 -10.57 7.99 27.91
C SER A 37 -9.26 7.21 27.78
N LYS A 38 -8.40 7.25 28.82
CA LYS A 38 -7.09 6.58 28.85
C LYS A 38 -7.16 5.09 28.46
N TYR A 39 -8.23 4.39 28.84
CA TYR A 39 -8.39 2.96 28.53
C TYR A 39 -8.62 2.68 27.04
N ALA A 40 -9.39 3.52 26.36
CA ALA A 40 -9.66 3.34 24.94
C ALA A 40 -8.48 3.79 24.06
N GLY A 41 -7.69 4.79 24.52
CA GLY A 41 -6.43 5.16 23.88
C GLY A 41 -5.45 3.97 23.80
N ASN A 42 -5.21 3.28 24.93
CA ASN A 42 -4.34 2.11 24.97
C ASN A 42 -4.86 0.93 24.13
N PHE A 43 -6.17 0.71 24.07
CA PHE A 43 -6.76 -0.32 23.19
C PHE A 43 -6.54 0.02 21.71
N LEU A 44 -6.78 1.27 21.31
CA LEU A 44 -6.52 1.74 19.94
C LEU A 44 -5.03 1.64 19.57
N ASP A 45 -4.13 1.95 20.49
CA ASP A 45 -2.68 1.77 20.26
C ASP A 45 -2.31 0.30 20.07
N GLY A 46 -2.92 -0.61 20.85
CA GLY A 46 -2.79 -2.06 20.65
C GLY A 46 -3.27 -2.52 19.28
N VAL A 47 -4.41 -2.00 18.81
CA VAL A 47 -4.93 -2.27 17.45
C VAL A 47 -3.99 -1.70 16.39
N ASN A 48 -3.41 -0.52 16.59
CA ASN A 48 -2.47 0.07 15.64
C ASN A 48 -1.18 -0.76 15.54
N ILE A 49 -0.64 -1.23 16.67
CA ILE A 49 0.52 -2.13 16.69
C ILE A 49 0.18 -3.47 16.02
N ALA A 50 -1.02 -4.02 16.25
CA ALA A 50 -1.47 -5.23 15.56
C ALA A 50 -1.59 -5.02 14.05
N ALA A 51 -2.11 -3.86 13.61
CA ALA A 51 -2.18 -3.49 12.20
C ALA A 51 -0.78 -3.35 11.58
N LEU A 52 0.17 -2.72 12.29
CA LEU A 52 1.58 -2.66 11.86
C LEU A 52 2.20 -4.05 11.73
N GLY A 53 1.93 -4.95 12.69
CA GLY A 53 2.38 -6.34 12.63
C GLY A 53 1.80 -7.09 11.42
N LEU A 54 0.52 -6.88 11.12
CA LEU A 54 -0.14 -7.46 9.95
C LEU A 54 0.41 -6.89 8.64
N MET A 55 0.63 -5.57 8.57
CA MET A 55 1.28 -4.92 7.43
C MET A 55 2.68 -5.50 7.18
N ALA A 56 3.47 -5.69 8.24
CA ALA A 56 4.79 -6.30 8.14
C ALA A 56 4.72 -7.76 7.65
N ALA A 57 3.78 -8.55 8.17
CA ALA A 57 3.58 -9.94 7.76
C ALA A 57 3.18 -10.05 6.28
N VAL A 58 2.24 -9.21 5.83
CA VAL A 58 1.82 -9.15 4.42
C VAL A 58 2.97 -8.68 3.54
N THR A 59 3.73 -7.68 3.99
CA THR A 59 4.92 -7.20 3.26
C THR A 59 5.95 -8.31 3.10
N TRP A 60 6.18 -9.11 4.15
CA TRP A 60 7.08 -10.26 4.10
C TRP A 60 6.58 -11.34 3.14
N GLN A 61 5.29 -11.63 3.16
CA GLN A 61 4.67 -12.61 2.27
C GLN A 61 4.78 -12.16 0.80
N LEU A 62 4.53 -10.88 0.52
CA LEU A 62 4.66 -10.30 -0.80
C LEU A 62 6.13 -10.26 -1.26
N ALA A 63 7.06 -9.95 -0.35
CA ALA A 63 8.49 -10.01 -0.65
C ALA A 63 8.92 -11.42 -1.04
N ARG A 64 8.50 -12.46 -0.30
CA ARG A 64 8.83 -13.85 -0.63
C ARG A 64 8.21 -14.31 -1.96
N ALA A 65 7.00 -13.84 -2.28
CA ALA A 65 6.34 -14.14 -3.54
C ALA A 65 6.95 -13.39 -4.74
N SER A 66 7.48 -12.18 -4.53
CA SER A 66 8.10 -11.37 -5.59
C SER A 66 9.60 -11.65 -5.77
N LEU A 67 10.33 -12.02 -4.71
CA LEU A 67 11.77 -12.31 -4.74
C LEU A 67 12.05 -13.79 -5.04
N ILE A 68 11.49 -14.29 -6.14
CA ILE A 68 11.78 -15.64 -6.64
C ILE A 68 13.02 -15.61 -7.55
N ASP A 69 13.23 -14.49 -8.25
CA ASP A 69 14.35 -14.31 -9.18
C ASP A 69 15.56 -13.63 -8.52
N PRO A 70 16.81 -14.09 -8.79
CA PRO A 70 18.04 -13.40 -8.38
C PRO A 70 18.08 -11.93 -8.80
N PHE A 71 17.44 -11.60 -9.92
CA PHE A 71 17.31 -10.24 -10.42
C PHE A 71 16.31 -9.40 -9.61
N ALA A 72 15.19 -9.99 -9.18
CA ALA A 72 14.22 -9.32 -8.31
C ALA A 72 14.86 -8.97 -6.95
N ILE A 73 15.77 -9.80 -6.46
CA ILE A 73 16.54 -9.54 -5.24
C ILE A 73 17.48 -8.33 -5.44
N ILE A 74 18.24 -8.28 -6.55
CA ILE A 74 19.13 -7.15 -6.85
C ILE A 74 18.32 -5.86 -6.99
N LEU A 75 17.20 -5.92 -7.71
CA LEU A 75 16.31 -4.78 -7.93
C LEU A 75 15.70 -4.29 -6.60
N ALA A 76 15.30 -5.22 -5.72
CA ALA A 76 14.82 -4.89 -4.38
C ALA A 76 15.90 -4.22 -3.52
N ILE A 77 17.15 -4.72 -3.55
CA ILE A 77 18.28 -4.11 -2.81
C ILE A 77 18.57 -2.71 -3.34
N VAL A 78 18.61 -2.51 -4.67
CA VAL A 78 18.84 -1.20 -5.27
C VAL A 78 17.70 -0.24 -4.92
N ALA A 79 16.44 -0.68 -5.03
CA ALA A 79 15.28 0.11 -4.65
C ALA A 79 15.33 0.51 -3.17
N PHE A 80 15.68 -0.41 -2.27
CA PHE A 80 15.83 -0.16 -0.85
C PHE A 80 16.93 0.86 -0.55
N LEU A 81 18.10 0.74 -1.20
CA LEU A 81 19.20 1.69 -1.08
C LEU A 81 18.83 3.08 -1.63
N VAL A 82 18.11 3.15 -2.74
CA VAL A 82 17.66 4.42 -3.34
C VAL A 82 16.66 5.13 -2.42
N ILE A 83 15.72 4.40 -1.81
CA ILE A 83 14.79 4.99 -0.82
C ILE A 83 15.58 5.57 0.36
N LEU A 84 16.51 4.81 0.94
CA LEU A 84 17.29 5.24 2.09
C LEU A 84 18.18 6.46 1.80
N ARG A 85 18.75 6.53 0.60
CA ARG A 85 19.71 7.59 0.24
C ARG A 85 19.03 8.84 -0.30
N TYR A 86 17.95 8.71 -1.05
CA TYR A 86 17.40 9.81 -1.86
C TYR A 86 15.98 10.25 -1.49
N GLN A 87 15.29 9.61 -0.53
CA GLN A 87 13.91 9.98 -0.15
C GLN A 87 12.99 10.16 -1.38
N VAL A 88 13.21 9.33 -2.41
CA VAL A 88 12.57 9.51 -3.70
C VAL A 88 11.08 9.24 -3.55
N ASN A 89 10.25 10.13 -4.11
CA ASN A 89 8.81 9.96 -4.14
C ASN A 89 8.47 8.54 -4.64
N SER A 90 7.62 7.82 -3.91
CA SER A 90 7.24 6.42 -4.21
C SER A 90 6.78 6.24 -5.65
N VAL A 91 6.20 7.28 -6.26
CA VAL A 91 5.79 7.30 -7.67
C VAL A 91 6.97 7.05 -8.63
N TRP A 92 8.12 7.71 -8.40
CA TRP A 92 9.30 7.55 -9.26
C TRP A 92 9.97 6.20 -9.08
N LEU A 93 9.93 5.66 -7.87
CA LEU A 93 10.49 4.35 -7.57
C LEU A 93 9.69 3.23 -8.25
N VAL A 94 8.36 3.33 -8.22
CA VAL A 94 7.45 2.39 -8.89
C VAL A 94 7.58 2.49 -10.41
N LEU A 95 7.69 3.70 -10.97
CA LEU A 95 7.94 3.89 -12.41
C LEU A 95 9.28 3.27 -12.85
N GLY A 96 10.35 3.49 -12.10
CA GLY A 96 11.66 2.89 -12.39
C GLY A 96 11.61 1.36 -12.35
N GLY A 97 11.00 0.80 -11.30
CA GLY A 97 10.79 -0.65 -11.19
C GLY A 97 9.94 -1.23 -12.34
N ALA A 98 8.88 -0.53 -12.73
CA ALA A 98 8.00 -0.94 -13.83
C ALA A 98 8.73 -0.93 -15.18
N ILE A 99 9.56 0.08 -15.46
CA ILE A 99 10.35 0.16 -16.71
C ILE A 99 11.37 -0.98 -16.77
N VAL A 100 12.08 -1.25 -15.68
CA VAL A 100 13.05 -2.36 -15.61
C VAL A 100 12.35 -3.72 -15.73
N GLY A 101 11.17 -3.89 -15.12
CA GLY A 101 10.34 -5.09 -15.28
C GLY A 101 9.83 -5.29 -16.70
N LEU A 102 9.38 -4.22 -17.37
CA LEU A 102 8.94 -4.25 -18.77
C LEU A 102 10.07 -4.58 -19.73
N LEU A 103 11.26 -3.99 -19.55
CA LEU A 103 12.44 -4.30 -20.37
C LEU A 103 12.82 -5.77 -20.26
N ARG A 104 12.71 -6.37 -19.07
CA ARG A 104 12.95 -7.81 -18.87
C ARG A 104 11.87 -8.67 -19.54
N SER A 105 10.60 -8.31 -19.38
CA SER A 105 9.46 -9.03 -20.00
C SER A 105 9.44 -8.94 -21.52
N LEU A 106 10.24 -8.07 -22.13
CA LEU A 106 10.36 -7.95 -23.59
C LEU A 106 11.58 -8.72 -24.14
N ILE A 107 12.53 -9.09 -23.27
CA ILE A 107 13.77 -9.80 -23.61
C ILE A 107 13.65 -11.31 -23.38
N PHE A 108 12.67 -11.75 -22.58
CA PHE A 108 12.26 -13.15 -22.35
C PHE A 108 10.80 -13.35 -22.74
#